data_AF-A0A1S2M9K6-F1
#
_entry.id   AF-A0A1S2M9K6-F1
#
_cell.length_a   1.000
_cell.length_b   1.000
_cell.length_c   1.000
_cell.angle_alpha   90.00
_cell.angle_beta   90.00
_cell.angle_gamma   90.00
#
_symmetry.space_group_name_H-M   'P 1'
#
loop_
_entity.id
_entity.type
_entity.pdbx_description
1 polymer ?
#
loop_
_entity_poly.entity_id
_entity_poly.type
_entity_poly.pdbx_seq_one_letter_code
_entity_poly.pdbx_strand_id
1 'polypeptide(L)'
;MNRSFIKSIDSFQVFMLGEGVPCYVQRYCKQLDASQWQWFYEQMLEPVTFVTDTAYLFYVLKWILKYDFDDLSYAVYFQDIMDPECNPQSLIKDEWLPVLWNRYGQRLKKELFGIRCSLNDESVTDVIGDDAAIF
;
A
#
# COMPACT_ATOMS: atom_id res chain seq x y z
N MET A 1 1.71 -19.79 -7.93
CA MET A 1 1.74 -19.94 -6.45
C MET A 1 0.36 -20.40 -5.98
N ASN A 2 0.28 -21.41 -5.10
CA ASN A 2 -0.97 -22.06 -4.73
C ASN A 2 -1.68 -21.24 -3.64
N ARG A 3 -2.93 -20.79 -3.86
CA ARG A 3 -3.73 -19.95 -2.94
C ARG A 3 -4.08 -20.63 -1.60
N SER A 4 -3.46 -21.77 -1.29
CA SER A 4 -3.82 -22.63 -0.16
C SER A 4 -3.31 -22.15 1.19
N PHE A 5 -2.43 -21.15 1.25
CA PHE A 5 -1.82 -20.70 2.51
C PHE A 5 -2.70 -19.78 3.35
N ILE A 6 -3.82 -19.26 2.80
CA ILE A 6 -4.70 -18.27 3.48
C ILE A 6 -6.04 -18.91 3.87
N LYS A 7 -6.06 -20.24 4.05
CA LYS A 7 -7.28 -20.97 4.42
C LYS A 7 -7.58 -20.90 5.92
N SER A 8 -6.57 -20.60 6.73
CA SER A 8 -6.67 -20.40 8.17
C SER A 8 -5.57 -19.47 8.65
N ILE A 9 -5.77 -18.86 9.82
CA ILE A 9 -4.74 -18.06 10.48
C ILE A 9 -3.46 -18.87 10.76
N ASP A 10 -3.59 -20.14 11.16
CA ASP A 10 -2.42 -21.00 11.42
C ASP A 10 -1.58 -21.22 10.16
N SER A 11 -2.24 -21.50 9.03
CA SER A 11 -1.56 -21.70 7.75
C SER A 11 -0.90 -20.40 7.27
N PHE A 12 -1.56 -19.27 7.52
CA PHE A 12 -1.04 -17.95 7.21
C PHE A 12 0.18 -17.61 8.05
N GLN A 13 0.17 -17.86 9.35
CA GLN A 13 1.32 -17.65 10.24
C GLN A 13 2.52 -18.49 9.81
N VAL A 14 2.31 -19.78 9.55
CA VAL A 14 3.37 -20.68 9.05
C VAL A 14 3.97 -20.16 7.75
N PHE A 15 3.12 -19.68 6.83
CA PHE A 15 3.58 -19.10 5.57
C PHE A 15 4.38 -17.81 5.78
N MET A 16 3.86 -16.85 6.54
CA MET A 16 4.48 -15.53 6.76
C MET A 16 5.81 -15.61 7.51
N LEU A 17 6.06 -16.71 8.21
CA LEU A 17 7.32 -17.00 8.90
C LEU A 17 8.25 -17.95 8.12
N GLY A 18 7.83 -18.42 6.94
CA GLY A 18 8.58 -19.36 6.11
C GLY A 18 9.73 -18.73 5.33
N GLU A 19 10.67 -19.56 4.88
CA GLU A 19 11.92 -19.14 4.21
C GLU A 19 11.71 -18.35 2.91
N GLY A 20 10.57 -18.52 2.24
CA GLY A 20 10.22 -17.79 1.01
C GLY A 20 9.69 -16.37 1.25
N VAL A 21 9.52 -15.94 2.50
CA VAL A 21 8.99 -14.62 2.86
C VAL A 21 10.14 -13.68 3.22
N PRO A 22 10.16 -12.43 2.70
CA PRO A 22 11.24 -11.50 2.99
C PRO A 22 11.45 -11.26 4.49
N CYS A 23 12.72 -11.14 4.90
CA CYS A 23 13.10 -11.00 6.32
C CYS A 23 12.41 -9.84 7.04
N TYR A 24 12.09 -8.73 6.35
CA TYR A 24 11.39 -7.60 6.99
C TYR A 24 9.94 -7.94 7.33
N VAL A 25 9.25 -8.72 6.49
CA VAL A 25 7.90 -9.21 6.76
C VAL A 25 7.94 -10.18 7.94
N GLN A 26 8.88 -11.13 7.95
CA GLN A 26 9.04 -12.04 9.08
C GLN A 26 9.32 -11.30 10.40
N ARG A 27 10.15 -10.24 10.36
CA ARG A 27 10.44 -9.41 11.54
C ARG A 27 9.19 -8.69 12.05
N TYR A 28 8.40 -8.10 11.15
CA TYR A 28 7.11 -7.51 11.50
C TYR A 28 6.19 -8.55 12.15
N CYS A 29 6.00 -9.70 11.49
CA CYS A 29 5.16 -10.79 11.96
C CYS A 29 5.55 -11.33 13.35
N LYS A 30 6.86 -11.42 13.65
CA LYS A 30 7.36 -11.89 14.96
C LYS A 30 7.06 -10.93 16.12
N GLN A 31 6.65 -9.70 15.83
CA GLN A 31 6.32 -8.69 16.85
C GLN A 31 4.81 -8.63 17.12
N LEU A 32 3.99 -9.27 16.29
CA LEU A 32 2.54 -9.22 16.42
C LEU A 32 2.04 -10.09 17.56
N ASP A 33 1.14 -9.55 18.37
CA ASP A 33 0.32 -10.33 19.28
C ASP A 33 -0.82 -11.08 18.55
N ALA A 34 -1.59 -11.88 19.27
CA ALA A 34 -2.67 -12.69 18.69
C ALA A 34 -3.76 -11.84 17.99
N SER A 35 -4.10 -10.68 18.53
CA SER A 35 -5.12 -9.80 17.94
C SER A 35 -4.59 -9.11 16.69
N GLN A 36 -3.33 -8.69 16.70
CA GLN A 36 -2.65 -8.09 15.56
C GLN A 36 -2.44 -9.10 14.43
N TRP A 37 -2.15 -10.35 14.76
CA TRP A 37 -2.10 -11.45 13.79
C TRP A 37 -3.45 -11.68 13.12
N GLN A 38 -4.54 -11.70 13.90
CA GLN A 38 -5.89 -11.87 13.36
C GLN A 38 -6.26 -10.72 12.43
N TRP A 39 -6.02 -9.48 12.85
CA TRP A 39 -6.28 -8.31 12.02
C TRP A 39 -5.46 -8.34 10.74
N PHE A 40 -4.15 -8.64 10.82
CA PHE A 40 -3.30 -8.67 9.63
C PHE A 40 -3.67 -9.80 8.66
N TYR A 41 -4.09 -10.96 9.18
CA TYR A 41 -4.64 -12.04 8.37
C TYR A 41 -5.88 -11.59 7.59
N GLU A 42 -6.83 -10.92 8.25
CA GLU A 42 -8.05 -10.40 7.62
C GLU A 42 -7.74 -9.37 6.55
N GLN A 43 -6.80 -8.46 6.81
CA GLN A 43 -6.34 -7.46 5.85
C GLN A 43 -5.69 -8.08 4.62
N MET A 44 -5.00 -9.22 4.76
CA MET A 44 -4.30 -9.87 3.66
C MET A 44 -5.22 -10.69 2.74
N LEU A 45 -6.42 -11.08 3.20
CA LEU A 45 -7.33 -11.97 2.46
C LEU A 45 -7.72 -11.46 1.07
N GLU A 46 -7.94 -10.15 0.92
CA GLU A 46 -8.35 -9.57 -0.36
C GLU A 46 -7.15 -9.19 -1.25
N PRO A 47 -6.10 -8.51 -0.77
CA PRO A 47 -4.93 -8.16 -1.57
C PRO A 47 -4.31 -9.32 -2.33
N VAL A 48 -4.10 -10.44 -1.65
CA VAL A 48 -3.60 -11.70 -2.25
C VAL A 48 -4.47 -12.25 -3.39
N THR A 49 -5.75 -11.87 -3.45
CA THR A 49 -6.67 -12.29 -4.50
C THR A 49 -6.62 -11.40 -5.72
N PHE A 50 -6.41 -10.09 -5.56
CA PHE A 50 -6.41 -9.15 -6.67
C PHE A 50 -5.03 -8.81 -7.21
N VAL A 51 -3.94 -9.01 -6.45
CA VAL A 51 -2.59 -8.87 -7.02
C VAL A 51 -2.30 -9.99 -8.01
N THR A 52 -1.48 -9.68 -9.00
CA THR A 52 -0.99 -10.61 -10.02
C THR A 52 -0.02 -11.65 -9.44
N ASP A 53 0.83 -11.24 -8.49
CA ASP A 53 1.77 -12.12 -7.80
C ASP A 53 2.00 -11.71 -6.33
N THR A 54 2.31 -12.68 -5.48
CA THR A 54 2.59 -12.49 -4.05
C THR A 54 3.95 -11.81 -3.82
N ALA A 55 4.91 -11.97 -4.73
CA ALA A 55 6.18 -11.24 -4.64
C ALA A 55 5.99 -9.72 -4.72
N TYR A 56 5.05 -9.27 -5.57
CA TYR A 56 4.67 -7.86 -5.63
C TYR A 56 3.99 -7.40 -4.34
N LEU A 57 3.08 -8.19 -3.78
CA LEU A 57 2.46 -7.85 -2.50
C LEU A 57 3.51 -7.65 -1.40
N PHE A 58 4.53 -8.51 -1.34
CA PHE A 58 5.62 -8.29 -0.40
C PHE A 58 6.39 -7.01 -0.70
N TYR A 59 6.73 -6.74 -1.96
CA TYR A 59 7.38 -5.49 -2.36
C TYR A 59 6.61 -4.26 -1.85
N VAL A 60 5.30 -4.23 -2.07
CA VAL A 60 4.42 -3.14 -1.62
C VAL A 60 4.36 -3.06 -0.08
N LEU A 61 4.29 -4.21 0.61
CA LEU A 61 4.31 -4.28 2.08
C LEU A 61 5.58 -3.66 2.69
N LYS A 62 6.71 -3.61 1.96
CA LYS A 62 7.92 -2.91 2.43
C LYS A 62 7.66 -1.44 2.75
N TRP A 63 6.74 -0.81 2.02
CA TRP A 63 6.37 0.59 2.19
C TRP A 63 5.18 0.72 3.12
N ILE A 64 4.14 -0.08 2.93
CA ILE A 64 2.92 -0.01 3.73
C ILE A 64 3.21 -0.26 5.21
N LEU A 65 4.01 -1.28 5.55
CA LEU A 65 4.30 -1.62 6.95
C LEU A 65 5.16 -0.59 7.70
N LYS A 66 5.65 0.45 7.03
CA LYS A 66 6.36 1.57 7.67
C LYS A 66 5.42 2.66 8.16
N TYR A 67 4.18 2.66 7.71
CA TYR A 67 3.18 3.66 8.04
C TYR A 67 1.97 2.98 8.69
N ASP A 68 1.20 3.75 9.43
CA ASP A 68 -0.06 3.26 9.96
C ASP A 68 -1.08 3.18 8.82
N PHE A 69 -1.69 2.01 8.63
CA PHE A 69 -2.71 1.79 7.60
C PHE A 69 -3.95 1.17 8.22
N ASP A 70 -5.11 1.62 7.75
CA ASP A 70 -6.42 1.15 8.18
C ASP A 70 -7.00 0.08 7.25
N ASP A 71 -6.65 0.16 5.97
CA ASP A 71 -7.16 -0.72 4.90
C ASP A 71 -6.00 -1.10 3.96
N LEU A 72 -5.57 -2.36 4.02
CA LEU A 72 -4.48 -2.86 3.20
C LEU A 72 -4.86 -2.92 1.72
N SER A 73 -6.11 -3.26 1.40
CA SER A 73 -6.60 -3.29 0.02
C SER A 73 -6.50 -1.91 -0.62
N TYR A 74 -6.90 -0.87 0.11
CA TYR A 74 -6.71 0.50 -0.34
C TYR A 74 -5.24 0.87 -0.48
N ALA A 75 -4.41 0.56 0.51
CA ALA A 75 -2.99 0.94 0.48
C ALA A 75 -2.24 0.28 -0.68
N VAL A 76 -2.54 -0.99 -1.00
CA VAL A 76 -1.97 -1.67 -2.18
C VAL A 76 -2.51 -1.05 -3.47
N TYR A 77 -3.81 -0.77 -3.54
CA TYR A 77 -4.42 -0.08 -4.69
C TYR A 77 -3.81 1.30 -4.94
N PHE A 78 -3.66 2.09 -3.87
CA PHE A 78 -3.06 3.42 -3.94
C PHE A 78 -1.61 3.35 -4.42
N GLN A 79 -0.81 2.42 -3.89
CA GLN A 79 0.57 2.23 -4.34
C GLN A 79 0.63 1.87 -5.83
N ASP A 80 -0.19 0.93 -6.32
CA ASP A 80 -0.20 0.54 -7.74
C ASP A 80 -0.53 1.72 -8.68
N ILE A 81 -1.45 2.60 -8.28
CA ILE A 81 -1.82 3.79 -9.06
C ILE A 81 -0.74 4.89 -8.99
N MET A 82 -0.10 5.05 -7.84
CA MET A 82 0.87 6.14 -7.60
C MET A 82 2.30 5.79 -7.99
N ASP A 83 2.64 4.50 -8.08
CA ASP A 83 4.00 4.04 -8.37
C ASP A 83 4.29 4.18 -9.88
N PRO A 84 5.20 5.08 -10.29
CA PRO A 84 5.53 5.25 -11.69
C PRO A 84 6.18 4.00 -12.31
N GLU A 85 6.76 3.10 -11.51
CA GLU A 85 7.33 1.82 -11.98
C GLU A 85 6.25 0.78 -12.34
N CYS A 86 5.01 0.96 -11.84
CA CYS A 86 3.85 0.12 -12.22
C CYS A 86 3.21 0.57 -13.55
N ASN A 87 3.78 1.60 -14.21
CA ASN A 87 3.36 2.08 -15.52
C ASN A 87 4.38 1.55 -16.57
N PRO A 88 4.01 0.61 -17.46
CA PRO A 88 2.75 0.60 -18.21
C PRO A 88 1.75 -0.53 -17.86
N GLN A 89 2.02 -1.39 -16.89
CA GLN A 89 1.16 -2.54 -16.60
C GLN A 89 0.95 -2.68 -15.09
N SER A 90 -0.29 -2.38 -14.66
CA SER A 90 -0.75 -2.58 -13.28
C SER A 90 -0.46 -4.00 -12.83
N LEU A 91 -0.05 -4.13 -11.57
CA LEU A 91 0.19 -5.42 -10.93
C LEU A 91 -1.03 -5.88 -10.14
N ILE A 92 -2.16 -5.17 -10.28
CA ILE A 92 -3.51 -5.60 -9.96
C ILE A 92 -4.13 -6.25 -11.20
N LYS A 93 -4.87 -7.35 -10.98
CA LYS A 93 -5.59 -8.05 -12.05
C LYS A 93 -6.66 -7.15 -12.68
N ASP A 94 -6.74 -7.15 -14.00
CA ASP A 94 -7.65 -6.28 -14.76
C ASP A 94 -9.12 -6.38 -14.30
N GLU A 95 -9.59 -7.58 -13.94
CA GLU A 95 -10.97 -7.78 -13.47
C GLU A 95 -11.26 -7.11 -12.13
N TRP A 96 -10.24 -6.79 -11.33
CA TRP A 96 -10.36 -6.14 -10.04
C TRP A 96 -10.27 -4.62 -10.11
N LEU A 97 -9.63 -4.06 -11.15
CA LEU A 97 -9.48 -2.61 -11.29
C LEU A 97 -10.83 -1.86 -11.23
N PRO A 98 -11.90 -2.27 -11.93
CA PRO A 98 -13.21 -1.62 -11.81
C PRO A 98 -13.82 -1.74 -10.41
N VAL A 99 -13.61 -2.87 -9.74
CA VAL A 99 -14.12 -3.14 -8.38
C VAL A 99 -13.47 -2.20 -7.37
N LEU A 100 -12.14 -2.10 -7.41
CA LEU A 100 -11.36 -1.24 -6.54
C LEU A 100 -11.62 0.24 -6.83
N TRP A 101 -11.73 0.63 -8.10
CA TRP A 101 -12.11 2.00 -8.48
C TRP A 101 -13.49 2.38 -7.95
N ASN A 102 -14.49 1.51 -8.07
CA ASN A 102 -15.83 1.80 -7.56
C ASN A 102 -15.84 1.95 -6.03
N ARG A 103 -15.03 1.14 -5.32
CA ARG A 103 -14.94 1.18 -3.86
C ARG A 103 -14.14 2.38 -3.34
N TYR A 104 -12.99 2.66 -3.95
CA TYR A 104 -11.99 3.59 -3.43
C TYR A 104 -11.82 4.87 -4.24
N GLY A 105 -12.43 4.99 -5.42
CA GLY A 105 -12.18 6.09 -6.34
C GLY A 105 -12.48 7.48 -5.76
N GLN A 106 -13.45 7.60 -4.85
CA GLN A 106 -13.70 8.87 -4.15
C GLN A 106 -12.63 9.18 -3.11
N ARG A 107 -12.17 8.18 -2.34
CA ARG A 107 -11.07 8.33 -1.38
C ARG A 107 -9.79 8.74 -2.11
N LEU A 108 -9.45 8.02 -3.19
CA LEU A 108 -8.29 8.32 -4.04
C LEU A 108 -8.35 9.75 -4.59
N LYS A 109 -9.48 10.16 -5.20
CA LYS A 109 -9.63 11.54 -5.72
C LYS A 109 -9.42 12.61 -4.65
N LYS A 110 -9.94 12.39 -3.44
CA LYS A 110 -9.78 13.31 -2.31
C LYS A 110 -8.33 13.41 -1.87
N GLU A 111 -7.64 12.28 -1.73
CA GLU A 111 -6.23 12.23 -1.34
C GLU A 111 -5.32 12.86 -2.40
N LEU A 112 -5.55 12.57 -3.69
CA LEU A 112 -4.83 13.20 -4.80
C LEU A 112 -5.04 14.72 -4.84
N PHE A 113 -6.26 15.19 -4.59
CA PHE A 113 -6.54 16.63 -4.50
C PHE A 113 -5.80 17.27 -3.31
N GLY A 114 -5.80 16.60 -2.15
CA GLY A 114 -5.04 17.03 -0.97
C GLY A 114 -3.54 17.17 -1.26
N ILE A 115 -2.93 16.14 -1.88
CA ILE A 115 -1.52 16.17 -2.28
C ILE A 115 -1.24 17.35 -3.21
N ARG A 116 -2.10 17.59 -4.21
CA ARG A 116 -1.95 18.71 -5.14
C ARG A 116 -2.02 20.07 -4.44
N CYS A 117 -2.94 20.24 -3.48
CA CYS A 117 -3.04 21.47 -2.70
C CYS A 117 -1.81 21.68 -1.81
N SER A 118 -1.31 20.64 -1.14
CA SER A 118 -0.10 20.73 -0.31
C SER A 118 1.14 21.13 -1.13
N LEU A 119 1.29 20.57 -2.34
CA LEU A 119 2.38 20.95 -3.25
C LEU A 119 2.28 22.41 -3.73
N ASN A 120 1.06 22.91 -3.93
CA ASN A 120 0.84 24.31 -4.30
C ASN A 120 1.18 25.26 -3.13
N ASP A 121 0.82 24.91 -1.89
CA ASP A 121 1.12 25.74 -0.72
C ASP A 121 2.63 25.83 -0.44
N GLU A 122 3.38 24.73 -0.61
CA GLU A 122 4.85 24.74 -0.52
C GLU A 122 5.50 25.58 -1.64
N SER A 123 4.92 25.59 -2.85
CA SER A 123 5.41 26.43 -3.95
C SER A 123 5.16 27.93 -3.79
N VAL A 124 4.23 28.33 -2.91
CA VAL A 124 3.89 29.74 -2.66
C VAL A 124 4.80 30.36 -1.59
N THR A 125 5.59 29.57 -0.84
CA THR A 125 6.51 30.09 0.17
C THR A 125 7.87 30.60 -0.34
N ASP A 126 8.15 30.52 -1.65
CA ASP A 126 9.43 30.97 -2.23
C ASP A 126 9.39 32.30 -3.01
N VAL A 127 8.32 33.11 -2.85
CA VAL A 127 8.28 34.46 -3.44
C VAL A 127 7.74 35.50 -2.46
N ILE A 128 8.48 35.77 -1.39
CA ILE A 128 8.48 37.12 -0.78
C ILE A 128 9.92 37.48 -0.42
N GLY A 129 10.51 38.32 -1.27
CA GLY A 129 11.80 38.94 -1.04
C GLY A 129 12.18 39.89 -2.18
N ASP A 130 11.21 40.67 -2.66
CA ASP A 130 11.50 41.83 -3.52
C ASP A 130 11.57 43.09 -2.65
N ASP A 131 12.41 44.02 -3.09
CA ASP A 131 12.68 45.37 -2.57
C ASP A 131 13.56 45.53 -1.32
N ALA A 132 14.86 45.63 -1.57
CA ALA A 132 15.64 46.75 -1.04
C ALA A 132 16.73 47.18 -2.04
N ALA A 133 16.33 47.97 -3.03
CA ALA A 133 17.24 48.88 -3.71
C ALA A 133 17.74 49.92 -2.69
N ILE A 134 19.05 49.99 -2.45
CA ILE A 134 19.69 51.17 -1.85
C ILE A 134 20.93 51.48 -2.68
N PHE A 135 20.94 52.72 -3.18
CA PHE A 135 22.06 53.41 -3.84
C PHE A 135 23.30 53.51 -2.95
#